data_AF-A0A2D4JSR4-F1
#
_entry.id   AF-A0A2D4JSR4-F1
#
_cell.length_a   1.000
_cell.length_b   1.000
_cell.length_c   1.000
_cell.angle_alpha   90.00
_cell.angle_beta   90.00
_cell.angle_gamma   90.00
#
_symmetry.space_group_name_H-M   'P 1'
#
loop_
_entity.id
_entity.type
_entity.pdbx_description
1 polymer ?
#
loop_
_entity_poly.entity_id
_entity_poly.type
_entity_poly.pdbx_seq_one_letter_code
_entity_poly.pdbx_strand_id
1 'polypeptide(L)'
;MGDIGSVQDSMEVDEEEENLLDTYASPSKSAQKRAITTPENLRSKRTLSGRSPRLNFSPNSFSPSATPSQKYATRKNRGEVVASFGSAPGGGRARSAPSVQVYNAPHSLTKPYKFMFQDLMENRDVLSYKIEELGEALKAHYKIDEFSSVMVPAQEPVTVLGQIACDSNGKLNPQSIILEGDREHSSGAFIPVDISELMDYSLFPGQVVVMEGMNSTGKKLIASKLYEGVPLPFQKPTEAATDPEPRLVLVACGPYTTLDSIAYEPMMDLIETINKDKPDVCILLGPFIDSKHKQVEEGQLIMLYDEVFK
;
A
#
# COMPACT_ATOMS: atom_id res chain seq x y z
N MET A 1 4.67 28.27 35.43
CA MET A 1 4.92 28.58 34.00
C MET A 1 4.75 27.25 33.29
N GLY A 2 3.58 27.01 32.69
CA GLY A 2 3.26 25.73 32.05
C GLY A 2 4.04 25.57 30.74
N ASP A 3 4.51 24.36 30.50
CA ASP A 3 5.46 24.01 29.45
C ASP A 3 4.75 23.91 28.08
N ILE A 4 4.80 25.00 27.34
CA ILE A 4 4.10 25.20 26.05
C ILE A 4 4.58 24.22 24.97
N GLY A 5 5.78 23.64 25.10
CA GLY A 5 6.33 22.69 24.14
C GLY A 5 5.67 21.31 24.16
N SER A 6 5.18 20.86 25.32
CA SER A 6 4.54 19.54 25.46
C SER A 6 3.19 19.43 24.76
N VAL A 7 2.50 20.56 24.57
CA VAL A 7 1.17 20.62 23.96
C VAL A 7 1.27 20.64 22.43
N GLN A 8 2.32 21.25 21.88
CA GLN A 8 2.55 21.29 20.43
C GLN A 8 2.96 19.93 19.87
N ASP A 9 3.85 19.19 20.56
CA ASP A 9 4.24 17.83 20.14
C ASP A 9 3.06 16.86 20.17
N SER A 10 2.17 16.94 21.17
CA SER A 10 0.96 16.11 21.20
C SER A 10 -0.04 16.47 20.09
N MET A 11 -0.15 17.76 19.73
CA MET A 11 -1.06 18.19 18.67
C MET A 11 -0.58 17.78 17.27
N GLU A 12 0.74 17.78 17.02
CA GLU A 12 1.29 17.36 15.72
C GLU A 12 1.15 15.85 15.49
N VAL A 13 1.30 15.03 16.53
CA VAL A 13 1.07 13.57 16.46
C VAL A 13 -0.41 13.26 16.24
N ASP A 14 -1.32 13.98 16.92
CA ASP A 14 -2.76 13.83 16.74
C ASP A 14 -3.20 14.23 15.30
N GLU A 15 -2.61 15.28 14.72
CA GLU A 15 -2.91 15.73 13.35
C GLU A 15 -2.42 14.75 12.26
N GLU A 16 -1.30 14.03 12.49
CA GLU A 16 -0.80 13.01 11.57
C GLU A 16 -1.64 11.73 11.62
N GLU A 17 -2.08 11.29 12.81
CA GLU A 17 -2.99 10.16 12.97
C GLU A 17 -4.38 10.46 12.37
N GLU A 18 -4.93 11.65 12.61
CA GLU A 18 -6.19 12.10 11.99
C GLU A 18 -6.10 12.13 10.46
N ASN A 19 -4.98 12.59 9.89
CA ASN A 19 -4.76 12.60 8.45
C ASN A 19 -4.71 11.20 7.82
N LEU A 20 -4.13 10.23 8.53
CA LEU A 20 -4.06 8.84 8.11
C LEU A 20 -5.45 8.21 8.10
N LEU A 21 -6.27 8.49 9.11
CA LEU A 21 -7.66 8.06 9.22
C LEU A 21 -8.55 8.70 8.14
N ASP A 22 -8.36 9.99 7.82
CA ASP A 22 -9.11 10.72 6.80
C ASP A 22 -8.90 10.16 5.38
N THR A 23 -7.78 9.48 5.13
CA THR A 23 -7.52 8.80 3.85
C THR A 23 -8.50 7.63 3.64
N TYR A 24 -8.99 7.02 4.72
CA TYR A 24 -9.96 5.92 4.73
C TYR A 24 -11.41 6.38 4.94
N ALA A 25 -11.64 7.66 5.28
CA ALA A 25 -12.98 8.22 5.48
C ALA A 25 -13.58 8.89 4.22
N SER A 26 -14.91 9.06 4.24
CA SER A 26 -15.60 9.97 3.31
C SER A 26 -15.42 11.40 3.82
N PRO A 27 -15.04 12.37 2.96
CA PRO A 27 -14.65 13.69 3.41
C PRO A 27 -15.80 14.41 4.12
N SER A 28 -15.56 14.86 5.35
CA SER A 28 -16.39 15.87 6.00
C SER A 28 -16.13 17.25 5.33
N LYS A 29 -17.04 18.21 5.51
CA LYS A 29 -17.16 19.44 4.70
C LYS A 29 -15.96 20.41 4.73
N SER A 30 -14.87 20.13 5.40
CA SER A 30 -13.62 20.88 5.30
C SER A 30 -12.73 20.27 4.22
N ALA A 31 -12.78 20.85 3.01
CA ALA A 31 -11.89 20.50 1.92
C ALA A 31 -10.42 20.72 2.31
N GLN A 32 -9.71 19.65 2.64
CA GLN A 32 -8.25 19.66 2.65
C GLN A 32 -7.76 20.03 1.24
N LYS A 33 -6.97 21.09 1.15
CA LYS A 33 -6.47 21.66 -0.13
C LYS A 33 -5.34 20.85 -0.78
N ARG A 34 -4.88 19.77 -0.17
CA ARG A 34 -3.86 18.88 -0.75
C ARG A 34 -4.21 17.44 -0.42
N ALA A 35 -4.29 16.62 -1.46
CA ALA A 35 -4.23 15.17 -1.30
C ALA A 35 -2.85 14.81 -0.73
N ILE A 36 -2.82 14.04 0.36
CA ILE A 36 -1.60 13.36 0.81
C ILE A 36 -1.34 12.27 -0.22
N THR A 37 -0.51 12.59 -1.20
CA THR A 37 0.06 11.59 -2.11
C THR A 37 1.50 11.37 -1.65
N THR A 38 2.00 10.12 -1.77
CA THR A 38 3.44 9.91 -1.99
C THR A 38 3.91 10.95 -2.99
N PRO A 39 5.08 11.61 -2.84
CA PRO A 39 5.50 12.70 -3.71
C PRO A 39 5.50 12.25 -5.17
N GLU A 40 4.36 12.44 -5.82
CA GLU A 40 4.18 12.17 -7.23
C GLU A 40 4.73 13.38 -7.96
N ASN A 41 5.40 13.12 -9.07
CA ASN A 41 5.98 14.14 -9.93
C ASN A 41 4.99 15.26 -10.16
N LEU A 42 5.29 16.43 -9.58
CA LEU A 42 4.59 17.67 -9.89
C LEU A 42 4.82 17.93 -11.38
N ARG A 43 3.89 17.50 -12.22
CA ARG A 43 3.86 17.85 -13.63
C ARG A 43 3.77 19.38 -13.69
N SER A 44 4.86 20.00 -14.11
CA SER A 44 4.90 21.45 -14.31
C SER A 44 3.81 21.82 -15.31
N LYS A 45 2.82 22.64 -14.89
CA LYS A 45 1.73 23.17 -15.74
C LYS A 45 2.21 24.15 -16.84
N ARG A 46 3.45 24.01 -17.31
CA ARG A 46 3.99 24.80 -18.42
C ARG A 46 4.06 23.93 -19.68
N THR A 47 2.91 23.43 -20.12
CA THR A 47 2.76 22.91 -21.48
C THR A 47 2.74 24.11 -22.43
N LEU A 48 3.85 24.39 -23.11
CA LEU A 48 3.78 25.17 -24.34
C LEU A 48 2.97 24.33 -25.34
N SER A 49 1.85 24.88 -25.81
CA SER A 49 0.99 24.27 -26.80
C SER A 49 1.78 23.99 -28.08
N GLY A 50 2.00 22.71 -28.38
CA GLY A 50 2.62 22.26 -29.61
C GLY A 50 2.16 20.84 -29.94
N ARG A 51 1.02 20.70 -30.61
CA ARG A 51 0.58 19.43 -31.21
C ARG A 51 1.46 19.13 -32.44
N SER A 52 2.52 18.34 -32.27
CA SER A 52 3.11 17.54 -33.36
C SER A 52 4.00 16.41 -32.80
N PRO A 53 4.06 15.22 -33.43
CA PRO A 53 4.75 14.04 -32.88
C PRO A 53 6.25 14.01 -33.24
N ARG A 54 6.91 15.16 -33.42
CA ARG A 54 8.36 15.20 -33.67
C ARG A 54 9.07 15.56 -32.38
N LEU A 55 9.76 14.59 -31.79
CA LEU A 55 10.78 14.83 -30.77
C LEU A 55 11.78 15.81 -31.36
N ASN A 56 11.75 17.06 -30.89
CA ASN A 56 12.73 18.07 -31.29
C ASN A 56 14.07 17.70 -30.65
N PHE A 57 14.88 16.93 -31.37
CA PHE A 57 16.30 16.75 -31.08
C PHE A 57 16.98 18.12 -31.22
N SER A 58 17.22 18.79 -30.09
CA SER A 58 18.05 19.99 -30.03
C SER A 58 19.35 19.66 -29.28
N PRO A 59 20.49 20.30 -29.60
CA PRO A 59 21.74 20.07 -28.89
C PRO A 59 21.65 20.30 -27.38
N ASN A 60 20.76 21.19 -26.93
CA ASN A 60 20.52 21.47 -25.51
C ASN A 60 19.87 20.30 -24.75
N SER A 61 19.29 19.33 -25.44
CA SER A 61 18.74 18.11 -24.85
C SER A 61 19.82 17.13 -24.38
N PHE A 62 21.08 17.33 -24.81
CA PHE A 62 22.23 16.49 -24.47
C PHE A 62 23.24 17.18 -23.56
N SER A 63 23.00 18.44 -23.19
CA SER A 63 23.88 19.17 -22.29
C SER A 63 23.62 18.77 -20.84
N PRO A 64 24.67 18.52 -20.02
CA PRO A 64 24.50 18.20 -18.61
C PRO A 64 23.69 19.29 -17.91
N SER A 65 22.86 18.88 -16.94
CA SER A 65 22.10 19.81 -16.10
C SER A 65 23.05 20.85 -15.50
N ALA A 66 22.68 22.13 -15.55
CA ALA A 66 23.57 23.21 -15.09
C ALA A 66 23.72 23.25 -13.55
N THR A 67 22.75 22.69 -12.81
CA THR A 67 22.73 22.65 -11.33
C THR A 67 21.96 21.42 -10.79
N PRO A 68 22.37 20.19 -11.12
CA PRO A 68 21.69 18.99 -10.64
C PRO A 68 21.73 18.91 -9.11
N SER A 69 20.59 18.59 -8.49
CA SER A 69 20.48 18.24 -7.06
C SER A 69 20.91 19.33 -6.06
N GLN A 70 20.93 20.60 -6.46
CA GLN A 70 21.42 21.69 -5.60
C GLN A 70 20.67 21.77 -4.26
N LYS A 71 19.35 21.58 -4.27
CA LYS A 71 18.53 21.58 -3.04
C LYS A 71 18.86 20.40 -2.13
N TYR A 72 19.11 19.23 -2.71
CA TYR A 72 19.46 18.04 -1.96
C TYR A 72 20.85 18.19 -1.33
N ALA A 73 21.84 18.63 -2.11
CA ALA A 73 23.22 18.81 -1.63
C ALA A 73 23.34 19.85 -0.50
N THR A 74 22.46 20.85 -0.46
CA THR A 74 22.49 21.94 0.55
C THR A 74 21.52 21.73 1.72
N ARG A 75 20.91 20.54 1.83
CA ARG A 75 19.98 20.20 2.91
C ARG A 75 20.67 20.25 4.28
N LYS A 76 19.94 20.70 5.31
CA LYS A 76 20.46 20.88 6.67
C LYS A 76 20.04 19.77 7.64
N ASN A 77 18.99 19.05 7.31
CA ASN A 77 18.40 17.95 8.08
C ASN A 77 19.13 16.60 7.89
N ARG A 78 20.45 16.63 7.63
CA ARG A 78 21.21 15.38 7.42
C ARG A 78 21.36 14.63 8.74
N GLY A 79 20.80 13.41 8.80
CA GLY A 79 20.88 12.54 9.96
C GLY A 79 19.88 12.89 11.08
N GLU A 80 18.93 13.77 10.81
CA GLU A 80 17.83 14.09 11.73
C GLU A 80 16.92 12.88 11.91
N VAL A 81 16.60 12.54 13.16
CA VAL A 81 15.65 11.47 13.49
C VAL A 81 14.26 12.10 13.54
N VAL A 82 13.42 11.75 12.57
CA VAL A 82 12.06 12.31 12.41
C VAL A 82 10.99 11.51 13.15
N ALA A 83 11.27 10.26 13.51
CA ALA A 83 10.35 9.40 14.25
C ALA A 83 11.15 8.36 15.06
N SER A 84 10.59 7.92 16.19
CA SER A 84 11.17 6.86 17.02
C SER A 84 10.09 5.92 17.55
N PHE A 85 10.41 4.63 17.65
CA PHE A 85 9.52 3.62 18.19
C PHE A 85 10.30 2.61 19.03
N GLY A 86 9.72 2.21 20.16
CA GLY A 86 10.36 1.31 21.12
C GLY A 86 11.52 1.94 21.88
N SER A 87 12.28 1.11 22.60
CA SER A 87 13.48 1.55 23.32
C SER A 87 14.73 1.40 22.45
N ALA A 88 15.66 2.33 22.56
CA ALA A 88 16.94 2.25 21.86
C ALA A 88 17.68 0.95 22.25
N PRO A 89 18.20 0.18 21.28
CA PRO A 89 18.95 -1.03 21.60
C PRO A 89 20.18 -0.67 22.45
N GLY A 90 20.40 -1.43 23.53
CA GLY A 90 21.66 -1.36 24.28
C GLY A 90 22.83 -1.65 23.33
N GLY A 91 23.95 -0.94 23.49
CA GLY A 91 25.06 -0.85 22.54
C GLY A 91 25.86 -2.13 22.22
N GLY A 92 25.25 -3.31 22.28
CA GLY A 92 25.80 -4.56 21.76
C GLY A 92 25.44 -4.74 20.29
N ARG A 93 26.43 -5.08 19.46
CA ARG A 93 26.23 -5.53 18.08
C ARG A 93 26.45 -7.04 18.02
N ALA A 94 25.63 -7.73 17.24
CA ALA A 94 25.86 -9.12 16.93
C ALA A 94 27.25 -9.34 16.31
N ARG A 95 27.90 -10.45 16.69
CA ARG A 95 29.24 -10.82 16.21
C ARG A 95 29.17 -11.94 15.18
N SER A 96 28.08 -12.69 15.18
CA SER A 96 27.78 -13.73 14.21
C SER A 96 27.20 -13.14 12.92
N ALA A 97 27.23 -13.88 11.81
CA ALA A 97 26.57 -13.44 10.58
C ALA A 97 25.04 -13.65 10.69
N PRO A 98 24.20 -12.75 10.14
CA PRO A 98 22.75 -12.94 10.15
C PRO A 98 22.33 -14.12 9.28
N SER A 99 21.33 -14.89 9.73
CA SER A 99 20.67 -15.90 8.90
C SER A 99 19.50 -15.27 8.15
N VAL A 100 19.58 -15.20 6.82
CA VAL A 100 18.50 -14.68 5.98
C VAL A 100 17.88 -15.85 5.20
N GLN A 101 16.60 -16.08 5.41
CA GLN A 101 15.84 -17.12 4.72
C GLN A 101 14.61 -16.51 4.06
N VAL A 102 14.38 -16.86 2.79
CA VAL A 102 13.16 -16.44 2.09
C VAL A 102 12.00 -17.24 2.64
N TYR A 103 11.09 -16.57 3.34
CA TYR A 103 9.86 -17.20 3.82
C TYR A 103 9.03 -17.68 2.63
N ASN A 104 8.50 -18.90 2.73
CA ASN A 104 7.69 -19.51 1.69
C ASN A 104 8.37 -19.57 0.29
N ALA A 105 9.68 -19.85 0.27
CA ALA A 105 10.48 -19.97 -0.96
C ALA A 105 9.84 -20.80 -2.10
N PRO A 106 9.09 -21.91 -1.84
CA PRO A 106 8.42 -22.65 -2.90
C PRO A 106 7.36 -21.86 -3.67
N HIS A 107 6.82 -20.79 -3.10
CA HIS A 107 5.81 -19.93 -3.73
C HIS A 107 6.42 -18.65 -4.31
N SER A 108 7.73 -18.46 -4.17
CA SER A 108 8.43 -17.39 -4.87
C SER A 108 8.48 -17.69 -6.36
N LEU A 109 8.21 -16.67 -7.18
CA LEU A 109 8.26 -16.76 -8.62
C LEU A 109 9.71 -16.96 -9.09
N THR A 110 10.11 -18.21 -9.23
CA THR A 110 11.49 -18.63 -9.62
C THR A 110 11.58 -19.13 -11.05
N LYS A 111 10.44 -19.39 -11.70
CA LYS A 111 10.36 -19.91 -13.06
C LYS A 111 9.76 -18.84 -13.99
N PRO A 112 10.16 -18.81 -15.27
CA PRO A 112 9.45 -18.01 -16.27
C PRO A 112 7.97 -18.38 -16.26
N TYR A 113 7.11 -17.37 -16.12
CA TYR A 113 5.67 -17.52 -16.25
C TYR A 113 5.19 -16.76 -17.48
N LYS A 114 4.00 -17.09 -17.99
CA LYS A 114 3.38 -16.31 -19.07
C LYS A 114 2.89 -14.99 -18.48
N PHE A 115 3.51 -13.90 -18.92
CA PHE A 115 3.14 -12.53 -18.55
C PHE A 115 2.50 -11.84 -19.76
N MET A 116 1.79 -10.72 -19.54
CA MET A 116 1.09 -9.92 -20.58
C MET A 116 -0.11 -10.57 -21.27
N PHE A 117 -0.60 -11.71 -20.78
CA PHE A 117 -1.89 -12.27 -21.18
C PHE A 117 -2.56 -12.89 -19.95
N GLN A 118 -3.84 -12.58 -19.74
CA GLN A 118 -4.65 -13.14 -18.65
C GLN A 118 -6.00 -13.59 -19.22
N ASP A 119 -6.40 -14.81 -18.87
CA ASP A 119 -7.75 -15.29 -19.17
C ASP A 119 -8.73 -14.72 -18.13
N LEU A 120 -9.84 -14.15 -18.61
CA LEU A 120 -10.89 -13.62 -17.74
C LEU A 120 -11.52 -14.71 -16.87
N MET A 121 -11.56 -15.95 -17.35
CA MET A 121 -12.09 -17.08 -16.60
C MET A 121 -11.17 -17.44 -15.43
N GLU A 122 -9.85 -17.46 -15.65
CA GLU A 122 -8.87 -17.67 -14.58
C GLU A 122 -8.92 -16.53 -13.56
N ASN A 123 -9.02 -15.27 -14.01
CA ASN A 123 -9.16 -14.12 -13.12
C ASN A 123 -10.42 -14.22 -12.24
N ARG A 124 -11.56 -14.59 -12.83
CA ARG A 124 -12.81 -14.82 -12.08
C ARG A 124 -12.66 -15.93 -11.05
N ASP A 125 -12.00 -17.03 -11.42
CA ASP A 125 -11.82 -18.17 -10.53
C ASP A 125 -10.90 -17.80 -9.34
N VAL A 126 -9.83 -17.01 -9.57
CA VAL A 126 -8.99 -16.48 -8.49
C VAL A 126 -9.75 -15.53 -7.57
N LEU A 127 -10.60 -14.65 -8.12
CA LEU A 127 -11.44 -13.77 -7.32
C LEU A 127 -12.44 -14.55 -6.46
N SER A 128 -13.08 -15.57 -7.03
CA SER A 128 -14.01 -16.45 -6.32
C SER A 128 -13.30 -17.19 -5.19
N TYR A 129 -12.15 -17.81 -5.50
CA TYR A 129 -11.33 -18.54 -4.53
C TYR A 129 -10.91 -17.65 -3.35
N LYS A 130 -10.55 -16.40 -3.60
CA LYS A 130 -10.20 -15.45 -2.53
C LYS A 130 -11.37 -15.20 -1.56
N ILE A 131 -12.59 -15.05 -2.08
CA ILE A 131 -13.78 -14.82 -1.26
C ILE A 131 -14.09 -16.07 -0.45
N GLU A 132 -14.09 -17.23 -1.11
CA GLU A 132 -14.44 -18.53 -0.53
C GLU A 132 -13.41 -18.98 0.52
N GLU A 133 -12.10 -18.89 0.23
CA GLU A 133 -11.03 -19.28 1.15
C GLU A 133 -11.04 -18.45 2.44
N LEU A 134 -11.16 -17.11 2.32
CA LEU A 134 -11.26 -16.26 3.51
C LEU A 134 -12.60 -16.45 4.22
N GLY A 135 -13.69 -16.62 3.45
CA GLY A 135 -15.02 -16.88 3.98
C GLY A 135 -15.06 -18.11 4.87
N GLU A 136 -14.46 -19.22 4.44
CA GLU A 136 -14.35 -20.45 5.25
C GLU A 136 -13.53 -20.24 6.53
N ALA A 137 -12.42 -19.49 6.46
CA ALA A 137 -11.63 -19.15 7.63
C ALA A 137 -12.43 -18.30 8.65
N LEU A 138 -13.19 -17.31 8.17
CA LEU A 138 -14.05 -16.47 9.00
C LEU A 138 -15.23 -17.25 9.57
N LYS A 139 -15.85 -18.12 8.77
CA LYS A 139 -16.94 -19.02 9.18
C LYS A 139 -16.50 -19.90 10.35
N ALA A 140 -15.34 -20.53 10.23
CA ALA A 140 -14.78 -21.38 11.28
C ALA A 140 -14.43 -20.57 12.56
N HIS A 141 -13.82 -19.39 12.41
CA HIS A 141 -13.43 -18.54 13.54
C HIS A 141 -14.64 -18.04 14.33
N TYR A 142 -15.65 -17.51 13.65
CA TYR A 142 -16.85 -16.95 14.27
C TYR A 142 -17.93 -17.98 14.56
N LYS A 143 -17.71 -19.26 14.20
CA LYS A 143 -18.66 -20.37 14.36
C LYS A 143 -20.01 -20.06 13.69
N ILE A 144 -19.94 -19.56 12.47
CA ILE A 144 -21.11 -19.29 11.65
C ILE A 144 -21.58 -20.63 11.06
N ASP A 145 -22.87 -20.95 11.23
CA ASP A 145 -23.44 -22.22 10.77
C ASP A 145 -23.39 -22.33 9.23
N GLU A 146 -24.00 -21.37 8.54
CA GLU A 146 -24.04 -21.31 7.07
C GLU A 146 -24.15 -19.87 6.55
N PHE A 147 -23.67 -19.66 5.32
CA PHE A 147 -23.89 -18.41 4.60
C PHE A 147 -25.16 -18.52 3.75
N SER A 148 -25.97 -17.46 3.80
CA SER A 148 -27.12 -17.30 2.93
C SER A 148 -26.73 -16.67 1.61
N SER A 149 -27.50 -16.97 0.56
CA SER A 149 -27.37 -16.30 -0.73
C SER A 149 -27.81 -14.83 -0.63
N VAL A 150 -27.04 -13.92 -1.23
CA VAL A 150 -27.41 -12.50 -1.28
C VAL A 150 -28.68 -12.23 -2.11
N MET A 151 -29.10 -13.19 -2.94
CA MET A 151 -30.27 -13.05 -3.82
C MET A 151 -31.58 -13.57 -3.24
N VAL A 152 -31.52 -14.35 -2.16
CA VAL A 152 -32.70 -14.99 -1.58
C VAL A 152 -33.30 -14.08 -0.51
N PRO A 153 -34.56 -13.64 -0.67
CA PRO A 153 -35.22 -12.85 0.36
C PRO A 153 -35.42 -13.65 1.65
N ALA A 154 -35.21 -13.01 2.79
CA ALA A 154 -35.42 -13.59 4.11
C ALA A 154 -36.12 -12.59 5.04
N GLN A 155 -37.04 -13.10 5.86
CA GLN A 155 -37.74 -12.30 6.88
C GLN A 155 -36.92 -12.14 8.17
N GLU A 156 -36.05 -13.12 8.45
CA GLU A 156 -35.12 -13.08 9.57
C GLU A 156 -33.74 -12.57 9.12
N PRO A 157 -32.90 -12.08 10.03
CA PRO A 157 -31.52 -11.72 9.72
C PRO A 157 -30.75 -12.88 9.10
N VAL A 158 -30.00 -12.58 8.05
CA VAL A 158 -29.14 -13.54 7.34
C VAL A 158 -27.68 -13.16 7.49
N THR A 159 -26.81 -14.17 7.52
CA THR A 159 -25.36 -13.98 7.44
C THR A 159 -24.92 -14.24 6.01
N VAL A 160 -24.27 -13.26 5.38
CA VAL A 160 -23.85 -13.33 3.97
C VAL A 160 -22.35 -13.11 3.85
N LEU A 161 -21.73 -13.82 2.90
CA LEU A 161 -20.34 -13.68 2.50
C LEU A 161 -20.26 -12.92 1.18
N GLY A 162 -19.29 -12.03 1.06
CA GLY A 162 -19.00 -11.41 -0.23
C GLY A 162 -17.82 -10.45 -0.20
N GLN A 163 -17.65 -9.76 -1.31
CA GLN A 163 -16.63 -8.75 -1.54
C GLN A 163 -17.28 -7.38 -1.71
N ILE A 164 -16.74 -6.37 -1.04
CA ILE A 164 -17.16 -4.98 -1.22
C ILE A 164 -16.74 -4.49 -2.60
N ALA A 165 -17.69 -3.88 -3.32
CA ALA A 165 -17.45 -3.17 -4.57
C ALA A 165 -18.19 -1.84 -4.59
N CYS A 166 -17.92 -1.05 -5.64
CA CYS A 166 -18.58 0.23 -5.90
C CYS A 166 -19.54 0.08 -7.06
N ASP A 167 -20.75 0.65 -6.97
CA ASP A 167 -21.72 0.68 -8.06
C ASP A 167 -21.34 1.62 -9.22
N SER A 168 -20.22 2.34 -9.08
CA SER A 168 -19.73 3.30 -10.05
C SER A 168 -18.19 3.27 -10.15
N ASN A 169 -17.65 3.94 -11.17
CA ASN A 169 -16.20 4.12 -11.34
C ASN A 169 -15.61 5.22 -10.44
N GLY A 170 -16.39 5.77 -9.51
CA GLY A 170 -15.98 6.84 -8.59
C GLY A 170 -15.36 6.32 -7.29
N LYS A 171 -15.05 7.25 -6.37
CA LYS A 171 -14.66 6.92 -4.99
C LYS A 171 -15.85 6.26 -4.27
N LEU A 172 -15.60 5.13 -3.62
CA LEU A 172 -16.57 4.45 -2.76
C LEU A 172 -17.08 5.42 -1.68
N ASN A 173 -18.39 5.44 -1.48
CA ASN A 173 -19.07 6.21 -0.45
C ASN A 173 -20.24 5.38 0.12
N PRO A 174 -20.83 5.76 1.27
CA PRO A 174 -21.89 4.99 1.93
C PRO A 174 -23.11 4.64 1.08
N GLN A 175 -23.40 5.41 0.03
CA GLN A 175 -24.56 5.18 -0.84
C GLN A 175 -24.21 4.28 -2.04
N SER A 176 -22.93 4.09 -2.35
CA SER A 176 -22.45 3.36 -3.52
C SER A 176 -21.91 1.96 -3.17
N ILE A 177 -22.13 1.49 -1.94
CA ILE A 177 -21.64 0.19 -1.46
C ILE A 177 -22.50 -0.93 -2.05
N ILE A 178 -21.85 -1.86 -2.75
CA ILE A 178 -22.44 -3.13 -3.15
C ILE A 178 -21.62 -4.29 -2.58
N LEU A 179 -22.30 -5.39 -2.30
CA LEU A 179 -21.69 -6.65 -1.90
C LEU A 179 -21.84 -7.63 -3.05
N GLU A 180 -20.72 -8.02 -3.66
CA GLU A 180 -20.64 -9.13 -4.61
C GLU A 180 -20.50 -10.44 -3.82
N GLY A 181 -21.54 -11.28 -3.84
CA GLY A 181 -21.50 -12.58 -3.19
C GLY A 181 -20.55 -13.53 -3.92
N ASP A 182 -20.10 -14.55 -3.21
CA ASP A 182 -19.26 -15.61 -3.75
C ASP A 182 -19.99 -16.47 -4.79
N ARG A 183 -19.25 -17.37 -5.45
CA ARG A 183 -19.81 -18.19 -6.51
C ARG A 183 -20.59 -19.38 -5.95
N GLU A 184 -20.12 -19.98 -4.87
CA GLU A 184 -20.74 -21.16 -4.25
C GLU A 184 -22.14 -20.88 -3.71
N HIS A 185 -22.33 -19.80 -2.95
CA HIS A 185 -23.60 -19.50 -2.29
C HIS A 185 -24.48 -18.53 -3.08
N SER A 186 -23.85 -17.62 -3.84
CA SER A 186 -24.54 -16.49 -4.47
C SER A 186 -24.42 -16.43 -5.99
N SER A 187 -23.72 -17.38 -6.62
CA SER A 187 -23.47 -17.39 -8.08
C SER A 187 -22.85 -16.09 -8.61
N GLY A 188 -22.08 -15.37 -7.79
CA GLY A 188 -21.46 -14.09 -8.18
C GLY A 188 -22.44 -12.93 -8.30
N ALA A 189 -23.64 -13.04 -7.72
CA ALA A 189 -24.61 -11.96 -7.73
C ALA A 189 -24.20 -10.83 -6.77
N PHE A 190 -24.64 -9.60 -7.06
CA PHE A 190 -24.36 -8.45 -6.21
C PHE A 190 -25.65 -7.76 -5.75
N ILE A 191 -25.61 -7.20 -4.54
CA ILE A 191 -26.70 -6.40 -3.98
C ILE A 191 -26.15 -5.12 -3.33
N PRO A 192 -26.88 -4.00 -3.38
CA PRO A 192 -26.58 -2.83 -2.57
C PRO A 192 -26.65 -3.12 -1.07
N VAL A 193 -25.78 -2.47 -0.30
CA VAL A 193 -25.73 -2.58 1.16
C VAL A 193 -26.14 -1.24 1.77
N ASP A 194 -27.15 -1.25 2.64
CA ASP A 194 -27.42 -0.18 3.57
C ASP A 194 -26.58 -0.37 4.82
N ILE A 195 -25.79 0.64 5.16
CA ILE A 195 -24.95 0.64 6.36
C ILE A 195 -25.45 1.61 7.43
N SER A 196 -26.67 2.15 7.28
CA SER A 196 -27.24 3.11 8.23
C SER A 196 -27.45 2.56 9.64
N GLU A 197 -27.51 1.24 9.80
CA GLU A 197 -27.64 0.56 11.11
C GLU A 197 -26.30 0.11 11.70
N LEU A 198 -25.20 0.24 10.96
CA LEU A 198 -23.86 -0.04 11.49
C LEU A 198 -23.37 1.15 12.32
N MET A 199 -22.96 0.88 13.57
CA MET A 199 -22.37 1.92 14.43
C MET A 199 -20.94 2.27 14.01
N ASP A 200 -20.14 1.23 13.72
CA ASP A 200 -18.74 1.35 13.34
C ASP A 200 -18.47 0.45 12.13
N TYR A 201 -17.77 0.98 11.13
CA TYR A 201 -17.37 0.20 9.96
C TYR A 201 -16.11 0.78 9.31
N SER A 202 -15.35 -0.09 8.65
CA SER A 202 -14.26 0.29 7.74
C SER A 202 -14.37 -0.59 6.51
N LEU A 203 -14.66 0.04 5.36
CA LEU A 203 -14.97 -0.63 4.11
C LEU A 203 -14.13 -0.08 2.96
N PHE A 204 -13.53 -0.95 2.17
CA PHE A 204 -12.80 -0.57 0.95
C PHE A 204 -13.11 -1.51 -0.22
N PRO A 205 -13.04 -1.03 -1.48
CA PRO A 205 -13.26 -1.88 -2.64
C PRO A 205 -12.28 -3.04 -2.67
N GLY A 206 -12.81 -4.25 -2.84
CA GLY A 206 -12.05 -5.47 -2.87
C GLY A 206 -11.97 -6.23 -1.54
N GLN A 207 -12.43 -5.63 -0.44
CA GLN A 207 -12.45 -6.26 0.88
C GLN A 207 -13.44 -7.42 0.92
N VAL A 208 -12.97 -8.60 1.33
CA VAL A 208 -13.85 -9.73 1.63
C VAL A 208 -14.41 -9.54 3.03
N VAL A 209 -15.72 -9.64 3.17
CA VAL A 209 -16.45 -9.37 4.41
C VAL A 209 -17.50 -10.44 4.64
N VAL A 210 -17.84 -10.61 5.92
CA VAL A 210 -19.06 -11.28 6.34
C VAL A 210 -19.95 -10.23 6.99
N MET A 211 -21.22 -10.18 6.60
CA MET A 211 -22.21 -9.25 7.13
C MET A 211 -23.43 -10.00 7.64
N GLU A 212 -23.99 -9.55 8.74
CA GLU A 212 -25.33 -9.92 9.19
C GLU A 212 -26.29 -8.78 8.89
N GLY A 213 -27.49 -9.10 8.44
CA GLY A 213 -28.47 -8.07 8.14
C GLY A 213 -29.77 -8.63 7.58
N MET A 214 -30.71 -7.73 7.33
CA MET A 214 -32.03 -8.08 6.81
C MET A 214 -32.10 -7.86 5.29
N ASN A 215 -32.51 -8.89 4.55
CA ASN A 215 -32.70 -8.84 3.11
C ASN A 215 -34.13 -9.29 2.75
N SER A 216 -35.14 -8.51 3.15
CA SER A 216 -36.55 -8.88 3.00
C SER A 216 -37.05 -8.93 1.55
N THR A 217 -36.29 -8.34 0.61
CA THR A 217 -36.70 -8.22 -0.81
C THR A 217 -35.80 -8.97 -1.79
N GLY A 218 -34.63 -9.46 -1.36
CA GLY A 218 -33.61 -10.01 -2.25
C GLY A 218 -32.87 -8.96 -3.09
N LYS A 219 -33.06 -7.67 -2.81
CA LYS A 219 -32.53 -6.56 -3.63
C LYS A 219 -31.64 -5.57 -2.88
N LYS A 220 -31.58 -5.66 -1.55
CA LYS A 220 -30.79 -4.78 -0.70
C LYS A 220 -30.59 -5.45 0.65
N LEU A 221 -29.37 -5.47 1.14
CA LEU A 221 -29.06 -5.88 2.52
C LEU A 221 -29.05 -4.65 3.41
N ILE A 222 -29.85 -4.65 4.47
CA ILE A 222 -29.71 -3.68 5.56
C ILE A 222 -28.78 -4.32 6.59
N ALA A 223 -27.52 -3.92 6.60
CA ALA A 223 -26.49 -4.51 7.43
C ALA A 223 -26.62 -4.02 8.88
N SER A 224 -26.79 -4.96 9.80
CA SER A 224 -26.87 -4.72 11.24
C SER A 224 -25.55 -5.06 11.95
N LYS A 225 -24.69 -5.88 11.32
CA LYS A 225 -23.39 -6.26 11.86
C LYS A 225 -22.37 -6.51 10.75
N LEU A 226 -21.16 -6.01 10.94
CA LEU A 226 -19.98 -6.32 10.15
C LEU A 226 -19.02 -7.15 11.00
N TYR A 227 -18.61 -8.32 10.53
CA TYR A 227 -17.62 -9.14 11.24
C TYR A 227 -16.23 -8.54 11.06
N GLU A 228 -15.43 -8.52 12.13
CA GLU A 228 -14.06 -8.01 12.10
C GLU A 228 -13.14 -8.93 11.30
N GLY A 229 -12.09 -8.36 10.70
CA GLY A 229 -11.06 -9.14 10.03
C GLY A 229 -10.26 -9.97 11.04
N VAL A 230 -9.99 -11.23 10.71
CA VAL A 230 -9.18 -12.12 11.55
C VAL A 230 -7.76 -12.17 10.99
N PRO A 231 -6.73 -11.71 11.75
CA PRO A 231 -5.35 -11.78 11.29
C PRO A 231 -4.86 -13.22 11.27
N LEU A 232 -3.90 -13.49 10.37
CA LEU A 232 -3.18 -14.77 10.39
C LEU A 232 -2.42 -14.93 11.72
N PRO A 233 -2.27 -16.16 12.22
CA PRO A 233 -1.50 -16.40 13.43
C PRO A 233 -0.03 -15.99 13.23
N PHE A 234 0.56 -15.42 14.28
CA PHE A 234 1.99 -15.12 14.29
C PHE A 234 2.82 -16.40 14.09
N GLN A 235 3.95 -16.26 13.41
CA GLN A 235 4.90 -17.37 13.29
C GLN A 235 5.40 -17.76 14.67
N LYS A 236 5.35 -19.07 14.96
CA LYS A 236 5.93 -19.62 16.18
C LYS A 236 7.45 -19.67 16.00
N PRO A 237 8.24 -19.02 16.86
CA PRO A 237 9.69 -19.11 16.80
C PRO A 237 10.10 -20.58 16.89
N THR A 238 10.88 -21.05 15.93
CA THR A 238 11.58 -22.33 16.05
C THR A 238 12.80 -22.13 16.97
N GLU A 239 13.28 -23.15 17.67
CA GLU A 239 14.46 -23.03 18.53
C GLU A 239 15.69 -22.48 17.76
N ALA A 240 15.79 -22.76 16.45
CA ALA A 240 16.81 -22.23 15.55
C ALA A 240 16.62 -20.75 15.13
N ALA A 241 15.45 -20.15 15.39
CA ALA A 241 15.10 -18.78 15.01
C ALA A 241 15.31 -17.77 16.16
N THR A 242 15.76 -18.24 17.32
CA THR A 242 16.02 -17.37 18.46
C THR A 242 17.46 -16.90 18.37
N ASP A 243 17.71 -15.83 17.62
CA ASP A 243 19.03 -15.20 17.63
C ASP A 243 19.25 -14.55 19.01
N PRO A 244 20.24 -14.99 19.80
CA PRO A 244 20.50 -14.40 21.10
C PRO A 244 21.12 -13.00 21.01
N GLU A 245 21.60 -12.60 19.82
CA GLU A 245 22.27 -11.32 19.61
C GLU A 245 21.32 -10.30 18.95
N PRO A 246 21.31 -9.03 19.40
CA PRO A 246 20.51 -7.98 18.75
C PRO A 246 21.04 -7.70 17.33
N ARG A 247 20.12 -7.59 16.36
CA ARG A 247 20.40 -7.30 14.95
C ARG A 247 19.93 -5.92 14.55
N LEU A 248 20.73 -5.25 13.72
CA LEU A 248 20.39 -3.98 13.09
C LEU A 248 20.02 -4.22 11.62
N VAL A 249 18.75 -3.95 11.28
CA VAL A 249 18.27 -3.97 9.90
C VAL A 249 18.03 -2.54 9.44
N LEU A 250 18.66 -2.14 8.34
CA LEU A 250 18.42 -0.86 7.68
C LEU A 250 17.48 -1.08 6.51
N VAL A 251 16.42 -0.27 6.42
CA VAL A 251 15.45 -0.32 5.32
C VAL A 251 15.45 1.03 4.61
N ALA A 252 15.52 1.02 3.28
CA ALA A 252 15.36 2.20 2.45
C ALA A 252 14.49 1.88 1.23
N CYS A 253 13.82 2.90 0.70
CA CYS A 253 12.96 2.79 -0.46
C CYS A 253 13.26 3.95 -1.41
N GLY A 254 13.31 3.66 -2.71
CA GLY A 254 13.53 4.66 -3.74
C GLY A 254 12.36 5.67 -3.84
N PRO A 255 12.51 6.73 -4.65
CA PRO A 255 13.60 6.93 -5.62
C PRO A 255 14.96 7.28 -4.98
N TYR A 256 16.05 6.75 -5.57
CA TYR A 256 17.42 6.97 -5.07
C TYR A 256 18.17 8.12 -5.78
N THR A 257 17.44 8.92 -6.56
CA THR A 257 17.95 10.13 -7.22
C THR A 257 16.90 11.24 -7.12
N THR A 258 17.33 12.49 -7.25
CA THR A 258 16.41 13.63 -7.25
C THR A 258 15.76 13.80 -8.64
N LEU A 259 14.62 14.50 -8.70
CA LEU A 259 13.84 14.68 -9.95
C LEU A 259 14.58 15.42 -11.07
N ASP A 260 15.63 16.16 -10.72
CA ASP A 260 16.41 17.04 -11.58
C ASP A 260 17.82 16.49 -11.89
N SER A 261 18.14 15.27 -11.42
CA SER A 261 19.45 14.66 -11.54
C SER A 261 19.36 13.15 -11.77
N ILE A 262 20.40 12.61 -12.40
CA ILE A 262 20.61 11.17 -12.57
C ILE A 262 21.94 10.74 -11.95
N ALA A 263 22.50 11.57 -11.05
CA ALA A 263 23.79 11.30 -10.41
C ALA A 263 23.65 10.52 -9.09
N TYR A 264 22.42 10.18 -8.66
CA TYR A 264 22.15 9.29 -7.53
C TYR A 264 22.80 9.76 -6.22
N GLU A 265 22.81 11.07 -5.98
CA GLU A 265 23.36 11.67 -4.76
C GLU A 265 22.72 11.09 -3.48
N PRO A 266 21.39 10.85 -3.41
CA PRO A 266 20.78 10.15 -2.28
C PRO A 266 21.29 8.72 -2.08
N MET A 267 21.53 7.97 -3.17
CA MET A 267 22.13 6.63 -3.08
C MET A 267 23.53 6.68 -2.48
N MET A 268 24.34 7.66 -2.87
CA MET A 268 25.70 7.81 -2.34
C MET A 268 25.67 8.13 -0.84
N ASP A 269 24.82 9.04 -0.39
CA ASP A 269 24.64 9.34 1.04
C ASP A 269 24.12 8.12 1.83
N LEU A 270 23.27 7.29 1.21
CA LEU A 270 22.80 6.03 1.80
C LEU A 270 23.94 5.03 1.96
N ILE A 271 24.78 4.87 0.93
CA ILE A 271 25.97 4.00 0.97
C ILE A 271 26.94 4.48 2.07
N GLU A 272 27.16 5.80 2.20
CA GLU A 272 27.95 6.36 3.29
C GLU A 272 27.39 6.00 4.67
N THR A 273 26.06 6.07 4.82
CA THR A 273 25.37 5.70 6.06
C THR A 273 25.53 4.21 6.35
N ILE A 274 25.34 3.33 5.36
CA ILE A 274 25.55 1.89 5.49
C ILE A 274 26.99 1.57 5.90
N ASN A 275 27.98 2.22 5.28
CA ASN A 275 29.40 2.02 5.59
C ASN A 275 29.77 2.50 7.01
N LYS A 276 29.16 3.60 7.46
CA LYS A 276 29.35 4.16 8.79
C LYS A 276 28.70 3.29 9.86
N ASP A 277 27.42 2.98 9.68
CA ASP A 277 26.60 2.37 10.72
C ASP A 277 26.73 0.85 10.70
N LYS A 278 27.14 0.25 9.57
CA LYS A 278 27.36 -1.19 9.38
C LYS A 278 26.20 -2.04 9.92
N PRO A 279 24.98 -1.87 9.38
CA PRO A 279 23.85 -2.75 9.71
C PRO A 279 24.15 -4.20 9.31
N ASP A 280 23.54 -5.15 10.00
CA ASP A 280 23.65 -6.58 9.68
C ASP A 280 22.99 -6.90 8.33
N VAL A 281 21.87 -6.24 8.03
CA VAL A 281 21.09 -6.42 6.80
C VAL A 281 20.61 -5.08 6.27
N CYS A 282 20.68 -4.88 4.95
CA CYS A 282 20.05 -3.77 4.25
C CYS A 282 18.93 -4.30 3.35
N ILE A 283 17.71 -3.79 3.51
CA ILE A 283 16.58 -4.05 2.62
C ILE A 283 16.37 -2.78 1.77
N LEU A 284 16.71 -2.86 0.49
CA LEU A 284 16.61 -1.76 -0.45
C LEU A 284 15.45 -2.02 -1.42
N LEU A 285 14.38 -1.24 -1.28
CA LEU A 285 13.20 -1.31 -2.12
C LEU A 285 13.37 -0.36 -3.31
N GLY A 286 12.88 -0.76 -4.48
CA GLY A 286 12.85 0.11 -5.65
C GLY A 286 11.91 1.32 -5.48
N PRO A 287 11.82 2.20 -6.47
CA PRO A 287 12.50 2.08 -7.77
C PRO A 287 13.96 2.50 -7.72
N PHE A 288 14.85 1.68 -8.28
CA PHE A 288 16.25 2.06 -8.54
C PHE A 288 16.33 2.94 -9.78
N ILE A 289 15.66 2.52 -10.86
CA ILE A 289 15.35 3.39 -11.99
C ILE A 289 13.86 3.66 -11.96
N ASP A 290 13.48 4.89 -11.64
CA ASP A 290 12.07 5.28 -11.60
C ASP A 290 11.56 5.52 -13.03
N SER A 291 10.59 4.71 -13.47
CA SER A 291 9.93 4.88 -14.76
C SER A 291 9.20 6.21 -14.89
N LYS A 292 8.84 6.84 -13.76
CA LYS A 292 8.23 8.17 -13.71
C LYS A 292 9.29 9.28 -13.72
N HIS A 293 10.58 9.00 -13.56
CA HIS A 293 11.62 10.05 -13.60
C HIS A 293 11.63 10.71 -14.98
N LYS A 294 11.68 12.05 -15.03
CA LYS A 294 11.50 12.82 -16.27
C LYS A 294 12.41 12.37 -17.40
N GLN A 295 13.70 12.16 -17.12
CA GLN A 295 14.68 11.74 -18.14
C GLN A 295 14.46 10.29 -18.61
N VAL A 296 13.82 9.45 -17.79
CA VAL A 296 13.43 8.08 -18.16
C VAL A 296 12.18 8.12 -19.04
N GLU A 297 11.14 8.82 -18.60
CA GLU A 297 9.87 8.97 -19.34
C GLU A 297 10.08 9.62 -20.72
N GLU A 298 10.98 10.61 -20.82
CA GLU A 298 11.31 11.32 -22.06
C GLU A 298 12.38 10.61 -22.92
N GLY A 299 12.91 9.46 -22.48
CA GLY A 299 13.91 8.69 -23.25
C GLY A 299 15.24 9.42 -23.46
N GLN A 300 15.67 10.19 -22.46
CA GLN A 300 16.86 11.05 -22.53
C GLN A 300 18.14 10.38 -22.00
N LEU A 301 18.03 9.15 -21.47
CA LEU A 301 19.20 8.40 -21.03
C LEU A 301 20.04 7.96 -22.23
N ILE A 302 21.35 8.11 -22.11
CA ILE A 302 22.32 7.71 -23.13
C ILE A 302 22.68 6.21 -23.07
N MET A 303 22.26 5.52 -22.02
CA MET A 303 22.50 4.10 -21.77
C MET A 303 21.18 3.33 -21.74
N LEU A 304 21.25 2.01 -21.93
CA LEU A 304 20.07 1.14 -21.81
C LEU A 304 19.63 1.05 -20.34
N TYR A 305 18.32 0.87 -20.10
CA TYR A 305 17.80 0.79 -18.72
C TYR A 305 18.41 -0.37 -17.91
N ASP A 306 18.66 -1.51 -18.54
CA ASP A 306 19.33 -2.65 -17.89
C ASP A 306 20.80 -2.32 -17.52
N GLU A 307 21.47 -1.49 -18.31
CA GLU A 307 22.85 -1.05 -18.01
C GLU A 307 22.91 0.00 -16.90
N VAL A 308 21.89 0.87 -16.81
CA VAL A 308 21.79 1.86 -15.72
C VAL A 308 21.42 1.19 -14.39
N PHE A 309 20.74 0.05 -14.44
CA PHE A 309 20.28 -0.67 -13.25
C PHE A 309 21.38 -1.50 -12.60
N LYS A 310 22.29 -2.04 -13.42
CA LYS A 310 23.43 -2.86 -13.02
C LYS A 310 24.56 -2.03 -12.42
#